data_AF-A0A3N5RM67-F1
#
_entry.id   AF-A0A3N5RM67-F1
#
_cell.length_a   1.000
_cell.length_b   1.000
_cell.length_c   1.000
_cell.angle_alpha   90.00
_cell.angle_beta   90.00
_cell.angle_gamma   90.00
#
_symmetry.space_group_name_H-M   'P 1'
#
loop_
_entity.id
_entity.type
_entity.pdbx_description
1 polymer ?
#
loop_
_entity_poly.entity_id
_entity_poly.type
_entity_poly.pdbx_seq_one_letter_code
_entity_poly.pdbx_strand_id
1 'polypeptide(L)' 'VERTFPVNSPKIAKLEVQRHGRVRRAKLFFLRDRVGKATRLTERRATKKDAAESSDS' A
#
# COMPACT_ATOMS: atom_id res chain seq x y z
N VAL A 1 9.09 -10.30 -9.81
CA VAL A 1 8.50 -9.77 -11.07
C VAL A 1 7.88 -8.42 -10.76
N GLU A 2 8.28 -7.38 -11.49
CA GLU A 2 7.69 -6.04 -11.36
C GLU A 2 6.62 -5.85 -12.44
N ARG A 3 5.52 -5.16 -12.11
CA ARG A 3 4.41 -4.89 -13.04
C ARG A 3 3.93 -3.45 -12.85
N THR A 4 3.60 -2.81 -13.96
CA THR A 4 3.03 -1.45 -13.99
C THR A 4 1.60 -1.56 -14.51
N PHE A 5 0.65 -0.99 -13.77
CA PHE A 5 -0.77 -1.08 -14.07
C PHE A 5 -1.35 0.33 -14.32
N PRO A 6 -1.93 0.61 -15.50
CA PRO A 6 -2.68 1.83 -15.74
C PRO A 6 -4.00 1.81 -14.96
N VAL A 7 -4.39 2.94 -14.34
CA VAL A 7 -5.57 3.01 -13.45
C VAL A 7 -6.88 2.75 -14.21
N ASN A 8 -7.02 3.29 -15.43
CA ASN A 8 -8.26 3.19 -16.22
C ASN A 8 -8.16 2.12 -17.32
N SER A 9 -7.38 1.07 -17.11
CA SER A 9 -7.25 0.00 -18.10
C SER A 9 -8.46 -0.93 -18.06
N PRO A 10 -9.12 -1.23 -19.20
CA PRO A 10 -10.25 -2.16 -19.24
C PRO A 10 -9.83 -3.61 -18.92
N LYS A 11 -8.53 -3.89 -18.85
CA LYS A 11 -7.99 -5.22 -18.49
C LYS A 11 -8.01 -5.49 -16.98
N ILE A 12 -8.29 -4.49 -16.14
CA ILE A 12 -8.27 -4.60 -14.68
C ILE A 12 -9.70 -4.51 -14.16
N ALA A 13 -10.19 -5.59 -13.52
CA ALA A 13 -11.56 -5.65 -13.03
C ALA A 13 -11.76 -4.89 -11.70
N LYS A 14 -10.82 -5.03 -10.75
CA LYS A 14 -10.93 -4.42 -9.42
C LYS A 14 -9.55 -4.21 -8.79
N LEU A 15 -9.39 -3.10 -8.07
CA LEU A 15 -8.24 -2.83 -7.21
C LEU A 15 -8.70 -2.84 -5.75
N GLU A 16 -8.22 -3.79 -4.96
CA GLU A 16 -8.51 -3.88 -3.53
C GLU A 16 -7.21 -3.74 -2.72
N VAL A 17 -7.25 -2.89 -1.69
CA VAL A 17 -6.13 -2.76 -0.77
C VAL A 17 -6.19 -3.88 0.25
N GLN A 18 -5.31 -4.87 0.11
CA GLN A 18 -5.26 -5.99 1.06
C GLN A 18 -4.72 -5.57 2.43
N ARG A 19 -3.65 -4.76 2.45
CA ARG A 19 -2.96 -4.33 3.67
C ARG A 19 -2.30 -2.98 3.49
N HIS A 20 -2.28 -2.17 4.54
CA HIS A 20 -1.55 -0.91 4.57
C HIS A 20 -0.16 -1.11 5.19
N GLY A 21 0.90 -0.87 4.41
CA GLY A 21 2.28 -0.85 4.91
C GLY A 21 2.70 0.54 5.40
N ARG A 22 3.45 0.61 6.50
CA ARG A 22 4.08 1.84 7.00
C ARG A 22 5.45 2.01 6.34
N VAL A 23 5.57 3.04 5.50
CA VAL A 23 6.81 3.41 4.81
C VAL A 23 7.07 4.90 4.96
N ARG A 24 8.34 5.29 4.90
CA ARG A 24 8.76 6.70 4.98
C ARG A 24 9.02 7.34 3.62
N ARG A 25 9.21 6.52 2.57
CA ARG A 25 9.56 6.97 1.22
C ARG A 25 8.43 6.59 0.26
N ALA A 26 8.12 7.48 -0.69
CA ALA A 26 7.08 7.23 -1.70
C ALA A 26 7.51 6.16 -2.73
N LYS A 27 8.78 6.20 -3.15
CA LYS A 27 9.36 5.20 -4.07
C LYS A 27 9.98 4.05 -3.26
N LEU A 28 9.53 2.82 -3.53
CA LEU A 28 9.93 1.62 -2.79
C LEU A 28 11.02 0.80 -3.49
N PHE A 29 11.89 1.44 -4.28
CA PHE A 29 12.95 0.73 -5.02
C PHE A 29 13.92 -0.04 -4.13
N PHE A 30 14.10 0.39 -2.88
CA PHE A 30 14.92 -0.32 -1.89
C PHE A 30 14.41 -1.73 -1.55
N LEU A 31 13.18 -2.08 -1.93
CA LEU A 31 12.66 -3.44 -1.77
C LEU A 31 13.23 -4.41 -2.81
N ARG A 32 13.80 -3.91 -3.91
CA ARG A 32 14.42 -4.73 -4.97
C ARG A 32 15.62 -5.53 -4.46
N ASP A 33 16.40 -4.90 -3.59
CA ASP A 33 17.63 -5.48 -3.03
C ASP A 33 17.36 -6.34 -1.79
N ARG A 34 16.11 -6.36 -1.29
CA ARG A 34 15.75 -7.11 -0.07
C ARG A 34 15.11 -8.45 -0.42
N VAL A 35 15.54 -9.49 0.30
CA VAL A 35 15.05 -10.85 0.09
C VAL A 35 14.46 -11.43 1.38
N GLY A 36 13.45 -12.28 1.23
CA GLY A 36 12.84 -13.04 2.33
C GLY A 36 12.07 -12.16 3.31
N LYS A 37 12.29 -12.37 4.62
CA LYS A 37 11.56 -11.66 5.68
C LYS A 37 11.87 -10.16 5.71
N ALA A 38 13.03 -9.74 5.18
CA ALA A 38 13.45 -8.34 5.16
C ALA A 38 12.63 -7.47 4.20
N THR A 39 11.96 -8.08 3.21
CA THR A 39 11.07 -7.40 2.27
C THR A 39 9.70 -7.08 2.89
N ARG A 40 9.34 -7.75 4.00
CA ARG A 40 8.05 -7.54 4.66
C ARG A 40 8.03 -6.18 5.37
N LEU A 41 7.11 -5.33 4.95
CA LEU A 41 6.86 -4.04 5.58
C LEU A 41 6.04 -4.19 6.87
N THR A 42 6.28 -3.31 7.83
CA THR A 42 5.45 -3.21 9.03
C THR A 42 4.07 -2.69 8.66
N GLU A 43 3.02 -3.29 9.18
CA GLU A 43 1.65 -2.86 8.90
C GLU A 43 1.35 -1.52 9.62
N ARG A 44 0.66 -0.61 8.93
CA ARG A 44 0.17 0.64 9.50
C ARG A 44 -1.03 0.28 10.39
N ARG A 45 -0.83 0.32 11.70
CA ARG A 45 -1.95 0.27 12.66
C ARG A 45 -2.73 1.57 12.51
N ALA A 46 -4.01 1.48 12.17
CA ALA A 46 -4.90 2.63 12.15
C ALA A 46 -4.94 3.23 13.56
N THR A 47 -4.31 4.39 13.73
CA THR A 47 -4.52 5.20 14.91
C THR A 47 -5.93 5.77 14.82
N LYS A 48 -6.68 5.77 15.92
CA LYS A 48 -8.10 6.20 16.07
C LYS A 48 -8.52 7.51 15.37
N LYS A 49 -7.60 8.27 14.80
CA LYS A 49 -7.82 9.56 14.14
C LYS A 49 -8.54 9.44 12.79
N ASP A 50 -8.28 8.39 12.01
CA ASP A 50 -8.89 8.22 10.67
C ASP A 50 -10.40 7.90 10.72
N ALA A 51 -10.93 7.49 11.89
CA ALA A 51 -12.37 7.19 12.09
C ALA A 51 -13.20 8.40 12.55
N ALA A 52 -12.56 9.49 12.99
CA ALA A 52 -13.24 10.68 13.51
C ALA A 52 -13.61 11.70 12.42
N GLU A 53 -13.06 11.58 11.21
CA GLU A 53 -13.31 12.49 10.08
C GLU A 53 -14.51 12.06 9.21
N SER A 54 -15.06 10.84 9.41
CA SER A 54 -16.21 10.34 8.65
C SER A 54 -17.56 10.56 9.34
N SER A 55 -17.60 11.25 10.49
CA SER A 55 -18.83 11.52 11.26
C SER A 55 -19.29 12.98 11.19
N ASP A 56 -18.62 13.82 10.39
CA ASP A 56 -18.91 15.26 10.26
C ASP A 56 -19.38 15.64 8.84
N SER A 57 -20.02 14.69 8.13
CA SER A 57 -20.74 14.91 6.87
C SER A 57 -21.95 14.01 6.75
#